data_AF-A0A820NLM8-F1
#
_entry.id   AF-A0A820NLM8-F1
#
_cell.length_a   1.000
_cell.length_b   1.000
_cell.length_c   1.000
_cell.angle_alpha   90.00
_cell.angle_beta   90.00
_cell.angle_gamma   90.00
#
_symmetry.space_group_name_H-M   'P 1'
#
loop_
_entity.id
_entity.type
_entity.pdbx_description
1 polymer ?
#
loop_
_entity_poly.entity_id
_entity_poly.type
_entity_poly.pdbx_seq_one_letter_code
_entity_poly.pdbx_strand_id
1 'polypeptide(L)'
;EAVDDLTEFCTSNVDQQALIIRELFTNVLEAKSRARKAIGHLLDIVLHKNIISEEAFLSGFKMVIELVPDFAVDIPLIWQYIGEILGAFIGGPTSNMLCLKSLLQLVPDEKCKQLFQYIIRYAVELSSKSRIQRFWQSSGFSLNDLFKSDSLDSSFINEYSWLSETTGSEPTTPLSTPTPTTTSLVKENLVPRADVQLIKLFKSVNDQGTMVTDTEIITYIQTHMSSKDKFYIRNIVLSYLEACLINREPQKKIQEDIAKNRMTVLKKIIEHKPDAEIQAVYAIQNFVNKLEHPPKMAQLLFDIFYDEECVSEDAFFEWLRHPDQSETEGHSVVEISTKDFFTWLEQAETEIEEGEEEEES
;
A
#
# COMPACT_ATOMS: atom_id res chain seq x y z
N GLU A 1 -12.11 3.49 20.96
CA GLU A 1 -13.22 4.46 20.99
C GLU A 1 -14.40 3.99 20.16
N ALA A 2 -14.49 4.23 18.83
CA ALA A 2 -15.68 3.82 18.06
C ALA A 2 -16.10 2.34 18.19
N VAL A 3 -15.12 1.42 18.29
CA VAL A 3 -15.40 -0.02 18.54
C VAL A 3 -15.91 -0.26 19.95
N ASP A 4 -15.41 0.48 20.94
CA ASP A 4 -15.81 0.38 22.33
C ASP A 4 -17.23 0.96 22.51
N ASP A 5 -17.51 2.10 21.88
CA ASP A 5 -18.84 2.72 21.83
C ASP A 5 -19.85 1.76 21.18
N LEU A 6 -19.50 1.16 20.04
CA LEU A 6 -20.36 0.14 19.42
C LEU A 6 -20.52 -1.07 20.34
N THR A 7 -19.50 -1.50 21.06
CA THR A 7 -19.63 -2.62 22.00
C THR A 7 -20.57 -2.27 23.16
N GLU A 8 -20.60 -1.01 23.61
CA GLU A 8 -21.46 -0.53 24.69
C GLU A 8 -22.92 -0.33 24.25
N PHE A 9 -23.13 0.27 23.06
CA PHE A 9 -24.46 0.67 22.59
C PHE A 9 -25.13 -0.35 21.66
N CYS A 10 -24.37 -1.28 21.07
CA CYS A 10 -24.93 -2.27 20.15
C CYS A 10 -25.70 -3.34 20.93
N THR A 11 -26.99 -3.48 20.61
CA THR A 11 -27.85 -4.52 21.18
C THR A 11 -27.62 -5.86 20.49
N SER A 12 -28.08 -6.96 21.09
CA SER A 12 -28.11 -8.28 20.45
C SER A 12 -29.23 -8.44 19.40
N ASN A 13 -30.04 -7.40 19.16
CA ASN A 13 -31.16 -7.46 18.22
C ASN A 13 -30.70 -7.12 16.80
N VAL A 14 -30.89 -8.06 15.87
CA VAL A 14 -30.46 -7.96 14.45
C VAL A 14 -31.03 -6.73 13.74
N ASP A 15 -32.30 -6.38 13.97
CA ASP A 15 -32.93 -5.22 13.33
C ASP A 15 -32.31 -3.90 13.81
N GLN A 16 -32.00 -3.81 15.11
CA GLN A 16 -31.32 -2.63 15.66
C GLN A 16 -29.88 -2.52 15.16
N GLN A 17 -29.18 -3.65 15.03
CA GLN A 17 -27.85 -3.68 14.42
C GLN A 17 -27.87 -3.28 12.94
N ALA A 18 -28.89 -3.73 12.18
CA ALA A 18 -29.07 -3.36 10.79
C ALA A 18 -29.27 -1.84 10.61
N LEU A 19 -30.00 -1.20 11.54
CA LEU A 19 -30.14 0.26 11.55
C LEU A 19 -28.81 0.97 11.77
N ILE A 20 -27.95 0.46 12.67
CA ILE A 20 -26.61 1.00 12.87
C ILE A 20 -25.81 0.93 11.57
N ILE A 21 -25.81 -0.23 10.90
CA ILE A 21 -25.10 -0.41 9.62
C ILE A 21 -25.61 0.57 8.57
N ARG A 22 -26.93 0.70 8.40
CA ARG A 22 -27.52 1.67 7.49
C ARG A 22 -26.99 3.07 7.76
N GLU A 23 -27.01 3.47 9.03
CA GLU A 23 -26.60 4.80 9.49
C GLU A 23 -25.09 5.06 9.29
N LEU A 24 -24.25 4.04 9.47
CA LEU A 24 -22.82 4.13 9.22
C LEU A 24 -22.53 4.39 7.74
N PHE A 25 -23.28 3.78 6.81
CA PHE A 25 -23.15 4.06 5.39
C PHE A 25 -23.68 5.45 5.04
N THR A 26 -24.94 5.75 5.37
CA THR A 26 -25.62 6.98 4.93
C THR A 26 -24.91 8.24 5.40
N ASN A 27 -24.35 8.24 6.62
CA ASN A 27 -23.66 9.40 7.17
C ASN A 27 -22.33 9.74 6.48
N VAL A 28 -21.73 8.80 5.74
CA VAL A 28 -20.44 9.03 5.08
C VAL A 28 -20.52 9.07 3.56
N LEU A 29 -21.69 8.83 2.96
CA LEU A 29 -21.85 8.87 1.50
C LEU A 29 -21.37 10.22 0.93
N GLU A 30 -21.79 11.33 1.52
CA GLU A 30 -21.38 12.68 1.11
C GLU A 30 -20.11 13.20 1.80
N ALA A 31 -19.54 12.43 2.71
CA ALA A 31 -18.33 12.83 3.43
C ALA A 31 -17.08 12.71 2.56
N LYS A 32 -15.90 12.99 3.13
CA LYS A 32 -14.62 12.80 2.43
C LYS A 32 -14.24 11.31 2.35
N SER A 33 -13.41 10.94 1.37
CA SER A 33 -12.89 9.57 1.16
C SER A 33 -12.35 8.95 2.45
N ARG A 34 -11.63 9.73 3.26
CA ARG A 34 -11.12 9.29 4.57
C ARG A 34 -12.21 8.74 5.50
N ALA A 35 -13.38 9.39 5.57
CA ALA A 35 -14.48 8.95 6.43
C ALA A 35 -15.09 7.64 5.91
N ARG A 36 -15.27 7.53 4.60
CA ARG A 36 -15.77 6.29 3.95
C ARG A 36 -14.84 5.10 4.18
N LYS A 37 -13.53 5.30 4.00
CA LYS A 37 -12.50 4.29 4.27
C LYS A 37 -12.47 3.89 5.75
N ALA A 38 -12.61 4.85 6.66
CA ALA A 38 -12.68 4.59 8.10
C ALA A 38 -13.90 3.73 8.48
N ILE A 39 -15.07 3.98 7.89
CA ILE A 39 -16.25 3.12 8.07
C ILE A 39 -16.01 1.71 7.54
N GLY A 40 -15.39 1.55 6.37
CA GLY A 40 -15.03 0.24 5.84
C GLY A 40 -14.13 -0.57 6.78
N HIS A 41 -13.09 0.04 7.35
CA HIS A 41 -12.25 -0.62 8.35
C HIS A 41 -12.97 -0.91 9.66
N LEU A 42 -13.88 -0.02 10.09
CA LEU A 42 -14.72 -0.25 11.26
C LEU A 42 -15.60 -1.48 11.05
N LEU A 43 -16.23 -1.61 9.87
CA LEU A 43 -17.03 -2.77 9.48
C LEU A 43 -16.23 -4.07 9.55
N ASP A 44 -14.97 -4.05 9.08
CA ASP A 44 -14.08 -5.22 9.14
C ASP A 44 -13.88 -5.68 10.60
N ILE A 45 -13.55 -4.73 11.49
CA ILE A 45 -13.30 -5.02 12.90
C ILE A 45 -14.57 -5.49 13.63
N VAL A 46 -15.72 -4.85 13.41
CA VAL A 46 -16.95 -5.17 14.15
C VAL A 46 -17.55 -6.50 13.71
N LEU A 47 -17.42 -6.88 12.43
CA LEU A 47 -17.78 -8.24 12.00
C LEU A 47 -16.80 -9.27 12.54
N HIS A 48 -15.49 -9.02 12.47
CA HIS A 48 -14.49 -9.96 12.98
C HIS A 48 -14.62 -10.22 14.49
N LYS A 49 -14.90 -9.16 15.27
CA LYS A 49 -15.17 -9.26 16.71
C LYS A 49 -16.58 -9.73 17.05
N ASN A 50 -17.43 -9.98 16.05
CA ASN A 50 -18.83 -10.37 16.21
C ASN A 50 -19.64 -9.39 17.08
N ILE A 51 -19.32 -8.10 17.00
CA ILE A 51 -20.10 -7.01 17.63
C ILE A 51 -21.39 -6.79 16.84
N ILE A 52 -21.30 -6.92 15.51
CA ILE A 52 -22.45 -6.93 14.59
C ILE A 52 -22.43 -8.26 13.86
N SER A 53 -23.58 -8.92 13.77
CA SER A 53 -23.71 -10.19 13.05
C SER A 53 -23.65 -10.00 11.53
N GLU A 54 -23.23 -11.03 10.80
CA GLU A 54 -23.27 -11.01 9.34
C GLU A 54 -24.69 -10.79 8.81
N GLU A 55 -25.70 -11.38 9.46
CA GLU A 55 -27.11 -11.17 9.12
C GLU A 55 -27.53 -9.70 9.26
N ALA A 56 -27.16 -9.05 10.36
CA ALA A 56 -27.43 -7.64 10.57
C ALA A 56 -26.68 -6.76 9.58
N PHE A 57 -25.44 -7.10 9.24
CA PHE A 57 -24.65 -6.40 8.23
C PHE A 57 -25.32 -6.44 6.85
N LEU A 58 -25.73 -7.64 6.40
CA LEU A 58 -26.41 -7.80 5.11
C LEU A 58 -27.79 -7.12 5.11
N SER A 59 -28.54 -7.23 6.20
CA SER A 59 -29.84 -6.56 6.36
C SER A 59 -29.70 -5.03 6.29
N GLY A 60 -28.75 -4.46 7.05
CA GLY A 60 -28.48 -3.03 7.04
C GLY A 60 -27.98 -2.53 5.69
N PHE A 61 -27.10 -3.30 5.03
CA PHE A 61 -26.65 -2.96 3.68
C PHE A 61 -27.80 -2.99 2.66
N LYS A 62 -28.73 -3.95 2.77
CA LYS A 62 -29.94 -3.98 1.93
C LYS A 62 -30.76 -2.70 2.11
N MET A 63 -30.95 -2.22 3.34
CA MET A 63 -31.63 -0.94 3.59
C MET A 63 -30.92 0.23 2.91
N VAL A 64 -29.59 0.23 2.86
CA VAL A 64 -28.82 1.27 2.14
C VAL A 64 -29.13 1.21 0.65
N ILE A 65 -29.08 0.02 0.04
CA ILE A 65 -29.35 -0.16 -1.39
C ILE A 65 -30.76 0.29 -1.77
N GLU A 66 -31.76 0.05 -0.92
CA GLU A 66 -33.13 0.52 -1.14
C GLU A 66 -33.24 2.06 -1.17
N LEU A 67 -32.33 2.79 -0.51
CA LEU A 67 -32.27 4.26 -0.51
C LEU A 67 -31.41 4.85 -1.63
N VAL A 68 -30.56 4.04 -2.28
CA VAL A 68 -29.63 4.51 -3.32
C VAL A 68 -30.34 5.22 -4.48
N PRO A 69 -31.49 4.78 -5.01
CA PRO A 69 -32.18 5.47 -6.09
C PRO A 69 -32.52 6.93 -5.77
N ASP A 70 -32.91 7.21 -4.52
CA ASP A 70 -33.23 8.56 -4.06
C ASP A 70 -31.96 9.40 -3.91
N PHE A 71 -30.93 8.85 -3.26
CA PHE A 71 -29.65 9.54 -3.10
C PHE A 71 -28.89 9.77 -4.41
N ALA A 72 -29.07 8.91 -5.42
CA ALA A 72 -28.40 9.03 -6.70
C ALA A 72 -28.77 10.31 -7.47
N VAL A 73 -29.90 10.95 -7.11
CA VAL A 73 -30.31 12.25 -7.65
C VAL A 73 -29.32 13.35 -7.25
N ASP A 74 -28.89 13.35 -5.99
CA ASP A 74 -28.02 14.38 -5.42
C ASP A 74 -26.54 13.96 -5.37
N ILE A 75 -26.26 12.65 -5.42
CA ILE A 75 -24.92 12.07 -5.30
C ILE A 75 -24.58 11.25 -6.56
N PRO A 76 -24.04 11.88 -7.62
CA PRO A 76 -23.72 11.20 -8.88
C PRO A 76 -22.71 10.04 -8.74
N LEU A 77 -21.84 10.11 -7.73
CA LEU A 77 -20.77 9.13 -7.48
C LEU A 77 -21.13 8.09 -6.42
N ILE A 78 -22.42 7.94 -6.07
CA ILE A 78 -22.85 7.07 -4.96
C ILE A 78 -22.33 5.63 -5.04
N TRP A 79 -22.32 5.03 -6.24
CA TRP A 79 -21.80 3.66 -6.43
C TRP A 79 -20.29 3.56 -6.21
N GLN A 80 -19.54 4.61 -6.57
CA GLN A 80 -18.11 4.69 -6.29
C GLN A 80 -17.88 4.84 -4.78
N TYR A 81 -18.70 5.63 -4.08
CA TYR A 81 -18.59 5.85 -2.65
C TYR A 81 -18.95 4.59 -1.84
N ILE A 82 -20.00 3.87 -2.23
CA ILE A 82 -20.33 2.55 -1.66
C ILE A 82 -19.18 1.57 -1.94
N GLY A 83 -18.64 1.57 -3.17
CA GLY A 83 -17.48 0.76 -3.53
C GLY A 83 -16.21 1.10 -2.73
N GLU A 84 -16.02 2.36 -2.34
CA GLU A 84 -14.89 2.79 -1.50
C GLU A 84 -15.02 2.27 -0.06
N ILE A 85 -16.22 2.31 0.51
CA ILE A 85 -16.52 1.75 1.84
C ILE A 85 -16.31 0.23 1.82
N LEU A 86 -16.93 -0.45 0.85
CA LEU A 86 -16.84 -1.90 0.73
C LEU A 86 -15.44 -2.37 0.32
N GLY A 87 -14.71 -1.59 -0.48
CA GLY A 87 -13.31 -1.88 -0.81
C GLY A 87 -12.41 -1.79 0.41
N ALA A 88 -12.62 -0.81 1.29
CA ALA A 88 -11.91 -0.74 2.58
C ALA A 88 -12.28 -1.88 3.53
N PHE A 89 -13.54 -2.32 3.53
CA PHE A 89 -13.98 -3.50 4.27
C PHE A 89 -13.33 -4.79 3.74
N ILE A 90 -13.37 -5.03 2.43
CA ILE A 90 -12.82 -6.23 1.78
C ILE A 90 -11.28 -6.25 1.82
N GLY A 91 -10.65 -5.08 1.67
CA GLY A 91 -9.21 -4.88 1.84
C GLY A 91 -8.77 -4.78 3.30
N GLY A 92 -9.67 -5.01 4.25
CA GLY A 92 -9.38 -4.93 5.68
C GLY A 92 -8.41 -6.03 6.16
N PRO A 93 -7.74 -5.83 7.31
CA PRO A 93 -6.84 -6.83 7.89
C PRO A 93 -7.51 -8.16 8.21
N THR A 94 -8.80 -8.18 8.57
CA THR A 94 -9.50 -9.40 9.02
C THR A 94 -10.47 -9.99 8.00
N SER A 95 -10.71 -9.28 6.89
CA SER A 95 -11.63 -9.71 5.86
C SER A 95 -11.14 -10.96 5.11
N ASN A 96 -12.09 -11.73 4.60
CA ASN A 96 -11.86 -12.97 3.84
C ASN A 96 -12.75 -13.08 2.58
N MET A 97 -13.34 -11.96 2.14
CA MET A 97 -14.25 -11.86 0.99
C MET A 97 -15.53 -12.70 1.03
N LEU A 98 -15.84 -13.43 2.11
CA LEU A 98 -16.98 -14.35 2.13
C LEU A 98 -18.33 -13.63 1.92
N CYS A 99 -18.48 -12.43 2.48
CA CYS A 99 -19.71 -11.65 2.33
C CYS A 99 -19.87 -11.00 0.95
N LEU A 100 -18.84 -11.01 0.09
CA LEU A 100 -18.86 -10.28 -1.19
C LEU A 100 -20.00 -10.75 -2.10
N LYS A 101 -20.21 -12.06 -2.18
CA LYS A 101 -21.30 -12.65 -2.96
C LYS A 101 -22.67 -12.19 -2.45
N SER A 102 -22.89 -12.29 -1.15
CA SER A 102 -24.14 -11.89 -0.50
C SER A 102 -24.41 -10.39 -0.67
N LEU A 103 -23.38 -9.54 -0.56
CA LEU A 103 -23.51 -8.10 -0.79
C LEU A 103 -23.90 -7.79 -2.24
N LEU A 104 -23.24 -8.41 -3.22
CA LEU A 104 -23.55 -8.16 -4.64
C LEU A 104 -24.94 -8.67 -5.03
N GLN A 105 -25.44 -9.73 -4.40
CA GLN A 105 -26.81 -10.22 -4.63
C GLN A 105 -27.91 -9.23 -4.17
N LEU A 106 -27.57 -8.26 -3.32
CA LEU A 106 -28.49 -7.22 -2.87
C LEU A 106 -28.55 -6.02 -3.82
N VAL A 107 -27.66 -5.96 -4.81
CA VAL A 107 -27.47 -4.81 -5.72
C VAL A 107 -28.24 -5.04 -7.03
N PRO A 108 -28.81 -3.99 -7.66
CA PRO A 108 -29.43 -4.13 -8.98
C PRO A 108 -28.45 -4.68 -10.03
N ASP A 109 -28.94 -5.57 -10.90
CA ASP A 109 -28.12 -6.30 -11.89
C ASP A 109 -27.25 -5.35 -12.74
N GLU A 110 -27.80 -4.21 -13.17
CA GLU A 110 -27.08 -3.22 -13.99
C GLU A 110 -25.97 -2.47 -13.24
N LYS A 111 -25.94 -2.54 -11.91
CA LYS A 111 -24.95 -1.88 -11.04
C LYS A 111 -23.96 -2.85 -10.41
N CYS A 112 -24.26 -4.16 -10.38
CA CYS A 112 -23.38 -5.17 -9.80
C CYS A 112 -21.95 -5.12 -10.35
N LYS A 113 -21.78 -5.09 -11.68
CA LYS A 113 -20.45 -5.01 -12.30
C LYS A 113 -19.72 -3.73 -11.88
N GLN A 114 -20.39 -2.59 -12.02
CA GLN A 114 -19.81 -1.29 -11.68
C GLN A 114 -19.34 -1.26 -10.22
N LEU A 115 -20.18 -1.74 -9.30
CA LEU A 115 -19.83 -1.78 -7.88
C LEU A 115 -18.65 -2.74 -7.62
N PHE A 116 -18.64 -3.93 -8.23
CA PHE A 116 -17.53 -4.87 -8.11
C PHE A 116 -16.20 -4.25 -8.54
N GLN A 117 -16.17 -3.53 -9.67
CA GLN A 117 -14.96 -2.86 -10.15
C GLN A 117 -14.44 -1.85 -9.12
N TYR A 118 -15.33 -1.07 -8.50
CA TYR A 118 -14.94 -0.14 -7.44
C TYR A 118 -14.44 -0.87 -6.18
N ILE A 119 -15.14 -1.92 -5.74
CA ILE A 119 -14.73 -2.73 -4.58
C ILE A 119 -13.32 -3.28 -4.79
N ILE A 120 -13.07 -3.94 -5.92
CA ILE A 120 -11.76 -4.54 -6.21
C ILE A 120 -10.68 -3.46 -6.35
N ARG A 121 -10.96 -2.35 -7.04
CA ARG A 121 -10.01 -1.24 -7.17
C ARG A 121 -9.58 -0.71 -5.80
N TYR A 122 -10.54 -0.37 -4.94
CA TYR A 122 -10.26 0.18 -3.62
C TYR A 122 -9.66 -0.85 -2.66
N ALA A 123 -10.08 -2.12 -2.74
CA ALA A 123 -9.47 -3.18 -1.94
C ALA A 123 -8.00 -3.40 -2.33
N VAL A 124 -7.67 -3.35 -3.62
CA VAL A 124 -6.27 -3.41 -4.09
C VAL A 124 -5.49 -2.17 -3.67
N GLU A 125 -6.09 -0.98 -3.73
CA GLU A 125 -5.48 0.30 -3.30
C GLU A 125 -5.12 0.30 -1.80
N LEU A 126 -5.98 -0.28 -0.95
CA LEU A 126 -5.82 -0.29 0.50
C LEU A 126 -5.06 -1.49 1.05
N SER A 127 -5.02 -2.59 0.29
CA SER A 127 -4.24 -3.79 0.59
C SER A 127 -3.16 -4.00 -0.48
N SER A 128 -3.33 -5.02 -1.32
CA SER A 128 -2.44 -5.32 -2.44
C SER A 128 -3.12 -6.32 -3.38
N LYS A 129 -2.74 -6.29 -4.65
CA LYS A 129 -3.26 -7.23 -5.66
C LYS A 129 -3.11 -8.69 -5.23
N SER A 130 -1.96 -9.07 -4.67
CA SER A 130 -1.71 -10.44 -4.20
C SER A 130 -2.54 -10.84 -2.98
N ARG A 131 -2.83 -9.93 -2.05
CA ARG A 131 -3.70 -10.22 -0.90
C ARG A 131 -5.14 -10.43 -1.35
N ILE A 132 -5.63 -9.57 -2.23
CA ILE A 132 -6.98 -9.66 -2.82
C ILE A 132 -7.11 -10.96 -3.64
N GLN A 133 -6.07 -11.34 -4.39
CA GLN A 133 -6.01 -12.63 -5.10
C GLN A 133 -6.10 -13.82 -4.14
N ARG A 134 -5.33 -13.82 -3.04
CA ARG A 134 -5.40 -14.90 -2.04
C ARG A 134 -6.76 -14.99 -1.38
N PHE A 135 -7.36 -13.86 -1.01
CA PHE A 135 -8.71 -13.83 -0.44
C PHE A 135 -9.74 -14.39 -1.42
N TRP A 136 -9.65 -13.98 -2.68
CA TRP A 136 -10.49 -14.51 -3.75
C TRP A 136 -10.36 -16.03 -3.87
N GLN A 137 -9.13 -16.54 -3.99
CA GLN A 137 -8.85 -17.98 -4.09
C GLN A 137 -9.34 -18.74 -2.84
N SER A 138 -9.19 -18.17 -1.66
CA SER A 138 -9.66 -18.77 -0.40
C SER A 138 -11.18 -18.79 -0.26
N SER A 139 -11.89 -17.87 -0.93
CA SER A 139 -13.35 -17.80 -0.90
C SER A 139 -14.01 -18.97 -1.66
N GLY A 140 -13.30 -19.56 -2.63
CA GLY A 140 -13.81 -20.65 -3.45
C GLY A 140 -14.86 -20.25 -4.50
N PHE A 141 -15.17 -18.96 -4.64
CA PHE A 141 -16.11 -18.46 -5.65
C PHE A 141 -15.41 -18.03 -6.93
N SER A 142 -16.08 -18.21 -8.06
CA SER A 142 -15.67 -17.73 -9.39
C SER A 142 -16.46 -16.48 -9.79
N LEU A 143 -16.03 -15.78 -10.83
CA LEU A 143 -16.81 -14.63 -11.37
C LEU A 143 -18.22 -15.06 -11.79
N ASN A 144 -18.39 -16.30 -12.26
CA ASN A 144 -19.69 -16.86 -12.63
C ASN A 144 -20.62 -17.08 -11.42
N ASP A 145 -20.08 -17.14 -10.21
CA ASP A 145 -20.88 -17.24 -8.99
C ASP A 145 -21.41 -15.88 -8.52
N LEU A 146 -20.80 -14.78 -8.98
CA LEU A 146 -21.18 -13.40 -8.64
C LEU A 146 -22.09 -12.77 -9.69
N PHE A 147 -21.96 -13.15 -10.96
CA PHE A 147 -22.70 -12.56 -12.07
C PHE A 147 -23.45 -13.62 -12.86
N LYS A 148 -24.62 -13.26 -13.40
CA LYS A 148 -25.34 -14.12 -14.36
C LYS A 148 -24.49 -14.29 -15.62
N SER A 149 -24.39 -15.52 -16.14
CA SER A 149 -23.48 -15.90 -17.24
C SER A 149 -23.59 -15.02 -18.49
N ASP A 150 -24.80 -14.58 -18.83
CA ASP A 150 -25.07 -13.75 -20.02
C ASP A 150 -24.59 -12.30 -19.87
N SER A 151 -24.21 -11.89 -18.65
CA SER A 151 -23.75 -10.54 -18.39
C SER A 151 -22.24 -10.39 -18.59
N LEU A 152 -21.43 -11.45 -18.54
CA LEU A 152 -19.97 -11.35 -18.55
C LEU A 152 -19.40 -11.37 -19.98
N ASP A 153 -18.82 -10.25 -20.41
CA ASP A 153 -18.05 -10.18 -21.65
C ASP A 153 -16.60 -10.64 -21.44
N SER A 154 -15.93 -11.00 -22.53
CA SER A 154 -14.54 -11.49 -22.49
C SER A 154 -13.55 -10.44 -22.00
N SER A 155 -13.84 -9.14 -22.17
CA SER A 155 -12.96 -8.06 -21.71
C SER A 155 -12.94 -7.98 -20.18
N PHE A 156 -14.10 -8.08 -19.54
CA PHE A 156 -14.25 -8.08 -18.09
C PHE A 156 -13.63 -9.35 -17.47
N ILE A 157 -13.84 -10.51 -18.08
CA ILE A 157 -13.22 -11.76 -17.62
C ILE A 157 -11.69 -11.65 -17.68
N ASN A 158 -11.14 -11.12 -18.77
CA ASN A 158 -9.70 -10.94 -18.92
C ASN A 158 -9.13 -9.90 -17.95
N GLU A 159 -9.85 -8.80 -17.69
CA GLU A 159 -9.42 -7.78 -16.73
C GLU A 159 -9.24 -8.35 -15.31
N TYR A 160 -10.08 -9.31 -14.93
CA TYR A 160 -10.10 -9.92 -13.60
C TYR A 160 -9.57 -11.36 -13.56
N SER A 161 -8.91 -11.85 -14.63
CA SER A 161 -8.36 -13.22 -14.69
C SER A 161 -7.37 -13.50 -13.56
N TRP A 162 -6.60 -12.47 -13.19
CA TRP A 162 -5.60 -12.52 -12.13
C TRP A 162 -6.16 -12.94 -10.77
N LEU A 163 -7.46 -12.80 -10.52
CA LEU A 163 -8.09 -13.30 -9.29
C LEU A 163 -8.03 -14.83 -9.19
N SER A 164 -8.14 -15.52 -10.31
CA SER A 164 -8.23 -16.99 -10.40
C SER A 164 -6.92 -17.66 -10.82
N GLU A 165 -5.94 -16.89 -11.32
CA GLU A 165 -4.62 -17.41 -11.70
C GLU A 165 -3.91 -18.01 -10.47
N THR A 166 -3.66 -19.32 -10.48
CA THR A 166 -2.84 -19.97 -9.48
C THR A 166 -1.37 -19.69 -9.78
N THR A 167 -0.74 -18.82 -8.99
CA THR A 167 0.73 -18.75 -8.95
C THR A 167 1.21 -20.13 -8.50
N GLY A 168 1.88 -20.84 -9.41
CA GLY A 168 2.29 -22.23 -9.23
C GLY A 168 2.98 -22.47 -7.89
N SER A 169 2.57 -23.57 -7.26
CA SER A 169 3.18 -24.19 -6.11
C SER A 169 4.71 -24.30 -6.25
N GLU A 170 5.41 -24.11 -5.13
CA GLU A 170 6.82 -24.51 -4.98
C GLU A 170 7.02 -25.94 -5.51
N PRO A 171 7.96 -26.18 -6.45
CA PRO A 171 8.26 -27.53 -6.88
C PRO A 171 9.27 -28.15 -5.92
N THR A 172 8.80 -29.13 -5.14
CA THR A 172 9.65 -30.20 -4.62
C THR A 172 10.37 -30.90 -5.78
N THR A 173 11.70 -30.94 -5.74
CA THR A 173 12.59 -31.80 -6.54
C THR A 173 12.10 -33.27 -6.57
N PRO A 174 12.25 -34.03 -7.68
CA PRO A 174 13.57 -34.51 -8.11
C PRO A 174 13.85 -34.62 -9.64
N LEU A 175 15.12 -34.34 -9.97
CA LEU A 175 16.06 -34.98 -10.92
C LEU A 175 15.52 -35.73 -12.18
N SER A 176 15.66 -35.13 -13.36
CA SER A 176 16.47 -35.62 -14.52
C SER A 176 16.06 -34.95 -15.86
N THR A 177 17.09 -34.57 -16.62
CA THR A 177 17.22 -33.82 -17.90
C THR A 177 16.72 -34.55 -19.18
N PRO A 178 16.83 -33.98 -20.42
CA PRO A 178 16.53 -32.63 -20.93
C PRO A 178 15.80 -32.58 -22.32
N THR A 179 15.49 -31.34 -22.77
CA THR A 179 15.28 -30.83 -24.16
C THR A 179 13.82 -30.62 -24.65
N PRO A 180 13.58 -29.69 -25.60
CA PRO A 180 13.39 -28.26 -25.28
C PRO A 180 12.11 -27.71 -25.95
N THR A 181 11.29 -26.96 -25.22
CA THR A 181 10.26 -26.15 -25.89
C THR A 181 10.18 -24.79 -25.23
N THR A 182 10.54 -23.82 -26.05
CA THR A 182 10.69 -22.39 -25.83
C THR A 182 9.57 -21.80 -24.97
N THR A 183 9.82 -21.65 -23.67
CA THR A 183 9.08 -20.75 -22.81
C THR A 183 9.52 -19.33 -23.14
N SER A 184 8.70 -18.64 -23.93
CA SER A 184 8.75 -17.18 -24.02
C SER A 184 8.38 -16.61 -22.66
N LEU A 185 9.40 -16.22 -21.90
CA LEU A 185 9.33 -15.49 -20.64
C LEU A 185 8.44 -14.25 -20.80
N VAL A 186 7.22 -14.30 -20.27
CA VAL A 186 6.50 -13.08 -19.89
C VAL A 186 7.23 -12.57 -18.65
N LYS A 187 8.06 -11.53 -18.83
CA LYS A 187 8.65 -10.78 -17.73
C LYS A 187 7.49 -10.16 -16.95
N GLU A 188 7.15 -10.76 -15.83
CA GLU A 188 6.33 -10.14 -14.79
C GLU A 188 7.05 -8.85 -14.38
N ASN A 189 6.41 -7.69 -14.60
CA ASN A 189 6.96 -6.40 -14.17
C ASN A 189 6.90 -6.36 -12.64
N LEU A 190 7.89 -6.98 -11.99
CA LEU A 190 8.15 -6.82 -10.58
C LEU A 190 8.39 -5.33 -10.31
N VAL A 191 7.72 -4.78 -9.30
CA VAL A 191 7.86 -3.38 -8.85
C VAL A 191 8.28 -3.43 -7.38
N PRO A 192 9.16 -2.54 -6.91
CA PRO A 192 9.58 -2.49 -5.51
C PRO A 192 8.39 -2.24 -4.56
N ARG A 193 8.38 -2.89 -3.40
CA ARG A 193 7.33 -2.82 -2.38
C ARG A 193 7.88 -2.95 -0.97
N ALA A 194 7.27 -2.23 -0.03
CA ALA A 194 7.57 -2.36 1.39
C ALA A 194 7.08 -3.69 1.98
N ASP A 195 7.81 -4.22 2.96
CA ASP A 195 7.43 -5.39 3.75
C ASP A 195 6.72 -4.97 5.04
N VAL A 196 5.53 -5.52 5.25
CA VAL A 196 4.64 -5.14 6.36
C VAL A 196 5.21 -5.46 7.74
N GLN A 197 5.95 -6.56 7.88
CA GLN A 197 6.54 -6.92 9.16
C GLN A 197 7.78 -6.06 9.42
N LEU A 198 8.59 -5.80 8.39
CA LEU A 198 9.74 -4.93 8.50
C LEU A 198 9.34 -3.50 8.91
N ILE A 199 8.23 -2.97 8.37
CA ILE A 199 7.65 -1.68 8.80
C ILE A 199 7.37 -1.69 10.32
N LYS A 200 6.74 -2.76 10.84
CA LYS A 200 6.42 -2.87 12.28
C LYS A 200 7.68 -2.92 13.13
N LEU A 201 8.68 -3.67 12.69
CA LEU A 201 9.96 -3.77 13.38
C LEU A 201 10.65 -2.40 13.45
N PHE A 202 10.65 -1.62 12.36
CA PHE A 202 11.16 -0.25 12.37
C PHE A 202 10.38 0.68 13.33
N LYS A 203 9.04 0.59 13.38
CA LYS A 203 8.18 1.44 14.24
C LYS A 203 8.27 1.15 15.74
N SER A 204 8.72 -0.05 16.12
CA SER A 204 8.74 -0.52 17.52
C SER A 204 9.61 0.28 18.50
N VAL A 205 10.32 1.32 18.04
CA VAL A 205 11.09 2.25 18.89
C VAL A 205 10.19 2.92 19.96
N ASN A 206 8.87 3.00 19.73
CA ASN A 206 7.95 3.82 20.52
C ASN A 206 6.93 3.06 21.41
N ASP A 207 6.91 1.72 21.40
CA ASP A 207 5.99 0.94 22.24
C ASP A 207 6.69 0.52 23.55
N GLN A 208 6.18 1.00 24.69
CA GLN A 208 6.75 0.90 26.05
C GLN A 208 6.87 -0.54 26.63
N GLY A 209 6.99 -1.59 25.81
CA GLY A 209 7.02 -2.98 26.28
C GLY A 209 8.02 -3.92 25.58
N THR A 210 8.48 -3.60 24.36
CA THR A 210 9.40 -4.49 23.61
C THR A 210 10.35 -3.65 22.76
N MET A 211 11.57 -3.41 23.25
CA MET A 211 12.58 -2.69 22.46
C MET A 211 13.17 -3.64 21.41
N VAL A 212 12.74 -3.53 20.15
CA VAL A 212 13.41 -4.23 19.05
C VAL A 212 14.72 -3.51 18.75
N THR A 213 15.81 -4.26 18.77
CA THR A 213 17.17 -3.78 18.46
C THR A 213 17.42 -3.78 16.95
N ASP A 214 18.35 -2.96 16.50
CA ASP A 214 18.77 -2.94 15.08
C ASP A 214 19.27 -4.32 14.62
N THR A 215 19.93 -5.07 15.51
CA THR A 215 20.36 -6.45 15.26
C THR A 215 19.20 -7.38 14.92
N GLU A 216 18.07 -7.25 15.62
CA GLU A 216 16.87 -8.07 15.34
C GLU A 216 16.25 -7.70 14.00
N ILE A 217 16.25 -6.41 13.64
CA ILE A 217 15.79 -5.94 12.32
C ILE A 217 16.68 -6.49 11.21
N ILE A 218 18.00 -6.40 11.37
CA ILE A 218 18.97 -6.92 10.40
C ILE A 218 18.83 -8.44 10.27
N THR A 219 18.67 -9.16 11.39
CA THR A 219 18.45 -10.60 11.38
C THR A 219 17.17 -10.97 10.62
N TYR A 220 16.09 -10.20 10.83
CA TYR A 220 14.85 -10.37 10.07
C TYR A 220 15.07 -10.20 8.57
N ILE A 221 15.73 -9.10 8.17
CA ILE A 221 16.06 -8.80 6.77
C ILE A 221 16.85 -9.96 6.15
N GLN A 222 17.90 -10.44 6.82
CA GLN A 222 18.76 -11.52 6.33
C GLN A 222 18.05 -12.87 6.24
N THR A 223 17.07 -13.11 7.11
CA THR A 223 16.35 -14.39 7.17
C THR A 223 15.19 -14.43 6.17
N HIS A 224 14.51 -13.30 5.95
CA HIS A 224 13.24 -13.25 5.22
C HIS A 224 13.33 -12.54 3.86
N MET A 225 14.39 -11.80 3.59
CA MET A 225 14.59 -11.10 2.32
C MET A 225 15.84 -11.63 1.61
N SER A 226 15.71 -11.91 0.31
CA SER A 226 16.83 -12.41 -0.50
C SER A 226 17.65 -11.25 -1.05
N SER A 227 18.93 -11.19 -0.71
CA SER A 227 19.88 -10.21 -1.26
C SER A 227 20.09 -10.33 -2.78
N LYS A 228 19.58 -11.40 -3.39
CA LYS A 228 19.58 -11.61 -4.85
C LYS A 228 18.37 -11.01 -5.55
N ASP A 229 17.38 -10.51 -4.81
CA ASP A 229 16.22 -9.82 -5.38
C ASP A 229 16.66 -8.50 -6.00
N LYS A 230 16.20 -8.21 -7.24
CA LYS A 230 16.46 -6.95 -7.94
C LYS A 230 16.08 -5.74 -7.09
N PHE A 231 15.00 -5.85 -6.31
CA PHE A 231 14.50 -4.76 -5.47
C PHE A 231 14.84 -4.91 -3.99
N TYR A 232 15.82 -5.75 -3.65
CA TYR A 232 16.20 -6.00 -2.25
C TYR A 232 16.38 -4.71 -1.45
N ILE A 233 17.25 -3.81 -1.93
CA ILE A 233 17.51 -2.52 -1.26
C ILE A 233 16.25 -1.65 -1.26
N ARG A 234 15.57 -1.52 -2.41
CA ARG A 234 14.36 -0.69 -2.50
C ARG A 234 13.26 -1.13 -1.54
N ASN A 235 13.01 -2.43 -1.42
CA ASN A 235 11.99 -2.96 -0.53
C ASN A 235 12.30 -2.63 0.93
N ILE A 236 13.56 -2.71 1.33
CA ILE A 236 14.02 -2.36 2.68
C ILE A 236 13.85 -0.87 2.95
N VAL A 237 14.35 -0.02 2.03
CA VAL A 237 14.26 1.44 2.17
C VAL A 237 12.80 1.91 2.16
N LEU A 238 11.94 1.36 1.28
CA LEU A 238 10.51 1.64 1.29
C LEU A 238 9.84 1.24 2.62
N SER A 239 10.23 0.11 3.21
CA SER A 239 9.72 -0.32 4.53
C SER A 239 10.12 0.64 5.63
N TYR A 240 11.36 1.12 5.60
CA TYR A 240 11.85 2.13 6.52
C TYR A 240 11.10 3.47 6.34
N LEU A 241 10.90 3.94 5.11
CA LEU A 241 10.19 5.19 4.82
C LEU A 241 8.71 5.11 5.23
N GLU A 242 8.04 3.99 4.98
CA GLU A 242 6.67 3.74 5.46
C GLU A 242 6.59 3.64 6.99
N ALA A 243 7.66 3.20 7.65
CA ALA A 243 7.77 3.22 9.10
C ALA A 243 7.85 4.65 9.66
N CYS A 244 8.60 5.53 8.99
CA CYS A 244 8.76 6.91 9.40
C CYS A 244 7.50 7.76 9.13
N LEU A 245 6.68 7.39 8.15
CA LEU A 245 5.54 8.22 7.71
C LEU A 245 4.41 8.35 8.76
N ILE A 246 4.11 9.59 9.13
CA ILE A 246 2.80 9.98 9.66
C ILE A 246 1.91 10.37 8.48
N ASN A 247 1.01 9.48 8.11
CA ASN A 247 0.04 9.72 7.06
C ASN A 247 -1.28 10.23 7.65
N ARG A 248 -1.34 11.53 7.98
CA ARG A 248 -2.54 12.18 8.53
C ARG A 248 -2.97 13.35 7.64
N GLU A 249 -3.85 13.10 6.68
CA GLU A 249 -4.40 14.18 5.84
C GLU A 249 -4.90 15.38 6.66
N PRO A 250 -4.59 16.63 6.27
CA PRO A 250 -3.90 17.02 5.02
C PRO A 250 -2.36 17.00 5.10
N GLN A 251 -1.77 16.57 6.23
CA GLN A 251 -0.33 16.64 6.47
C GLN A 251 0.32 15.24 6.43
N LYS A 252 1.14 15.00 5.39
CA LYS A 252 2.06 13.87 5.35
C LYS A 252 3.41 14.36 5.89
N LYS A 253 3.94 13.71 6.92
CA LYS A 253 5.19 14.09 7.60
C LYS A 253 6.04 12.87 7.93
N ILE A 254 7.35 13.08 8.04
CA ILE A 254 8.30 12.06 8.48
C ILE A 254 8.51 12.19 10.00
N GLN A 255 8.46 11.07 10.72
CA GLN A 255 8.91 10.98 12.11
C GLN A 255 10.42 10.91 12.12
N GLU A 256 11.07 12.05 12.33
CA GLU A 256 12.53 12.14 12.40
C GLU A 256 13.12 11.23 13.48
N ASP A 257 12.41 11.01 14.60
CA ASP A 257 12.87 10.11 15.67
C ASP A 257 13.09 8.69 15.15
N ILE A 258 12.15 8.15 14.37
CA ILE A 258 12.29 6.82 13.77
C ILE A 258 13.35 6.86 12.67
N ALA A 259 13.33 7.92 11.86
CA ALA A 259 14.26 8.06 10.75
C ALA A 259 15.71 8.01 11.24
N LYS A 260 16.07 8.82 12.22
CA LYS A 260 17.42 8.89 12.79
C LYS A 260 17.76 7.63 13.58
N ASN A 261 16.89 7.16 14.47
CA ASN A 261 17.18 5.99 15.32
C ASN A 261 17.35 4.67 14.53
N ARG A 262 16.71 4.53 13.36
CA ARG A 262 16.79 3.31 12.54
C ARG A 262 17.73 3.44 11.35
N MET A 263 18.39 4.59 11.18
CA MET A 263 19.29 4.82 10.07
C MET A 263 20.50 3.89 10.08
N THR A 264 20.98 3.54 11.27
CA THR A 264 22.04 2.53 11.51
C THR A 264 21.77 1.20 10.82
N VAL A 265 20.50 0.76 10.73
CA VAL A 265 20.11 -0.44 9.99
C VAL A 265 20.35 -0.24 8.50
N LEU A 266 19.91 0.89 7.94
CA LEU A 266 20.09 1.18 6.51
C LEU A 266 21.57 1.31 6.15
N LYS A 267 22.37 2.04 6.93
CA LYS A 267 23.83 2.13 6.76
C LYS A 267 24.46 0.73 6.73
N LYS A 268 24.01 -0.20 7.59
CA LYS A 268 24.55 -1.56 7.63
C LYS A 268 24.16 -2.41 6.42
N ILE A 269 22.98 -2.17 5.83
CA ILE A 269 22.51 -2.91 4.65
C ILE A 269 23.11 -2.35 3.35
N ILE A 270 23.18 -1.03 3.22
CA ILE A 270 23.68 -0.33 2.02
C ILE A 270 25.20 -0.40 1.97
N GLU A 271 25.88 -0.22 3.11
CA GLU A 271 27.32 -0.45 3.30
C GLU A 271 28.21 0.26 2.26
N HIS A 272 27.86 1.51 1.93
CA HIS A 272 28.58 2.35 0.96
C HIS A 272 28.77 1.74 -0.43
N LYS A 273 27.89 0.82 -0.84
CA LYS A 273 27.93 0.22 -2.17
C LYS A 273 27.23 1.15 -3.15
N PRO A 274 27.88 1.64 -4.22
CA PRO A 274 27.28 2.60 -5.16
C PRO A 274 25.94 2.12 -5.73
N ASP A 275 25.89 0.84 -6.14
CA ASP A 275 24.67 0.21 -6.65
C ASP A 275 23.55 0.13 -5.60
N ALA A 276 23.87 0.05 -4.31
CA ALA A 276 22.86 0.04 -3.25
C ALA A 276 22.39 1.45 -2.91
N GLU A 277 23.31 2.42 -2.86
CA GLU A 277 23.00 3.83 -2.59
C GLU A 277 22.05 4.40 -3.64
N ILE A 278 22.33 4.18 -4.93
CA ILE A 278 21.43 4.66 -6.00
C ILE A 278 20.04 4.01 -5.91
N GLN A 279 19.96 2.74 -5.48
CA GLN A 279 18.69 2.07 -5.25
C GLN A 279 17.92 2.68 -4.07
N ALA A 280 18.61 3.18 -3.04
CA ALA A 280 17.98 3.94 -1.97
C ALA A 280 17.39 5.26 -2.47
N VAL A 281 18.10 5.98 -3.35
CA VAL A 281 17.59 7.22 -3.97
C VAL A 281 16.34 6.95 -4.81
N TYR A 282 16.35 5.89 -5.64
CA TYR A 282 15.15 5.47 -6.37
C TYR A 282 13.99 5.11 -5.43
N ALA A 283 14.25 4.45 -4.29
CA ALA A 283 13.21 4.16 -3.31
C ALA A 283 12.59 5.45 -2.72
N ILE A 284 13.40 6.48 -2.46
CA ILE A 284 12.90 7.81 -2.04
C ILE A 284 12.03 8.42 -3.14
N GLN A 285 12.47 8.39 -4.40
CA GLN A 285 11.68 8.87 -5.55
C GLN A 285 10.33 8.15 -5.64
N ASN A 286 10.32 6.81 -5.62
CA ASN A 286 9.09 6.00 -5.69
C ASN A 286 8.16 6.33 -4.51
N PHE A 287 8.71 6.48 -3.31
CA PHE A 287 7.96 6.79 -2.10
C PHE A 287 7.29 8.17 -2.18
N VAL A 288 8.04 9.21 -2.54
CA VAL A 288 7.51 10.57 -2.68
C VAL A 288 6.45 10.64 -3.78
N ASN A 289 6.69 9.99 -4.92
CA ASN A 289 5.73 9.89 -6.03
C ASN A 289 4.42 9.21 -5.58
N LYS A 290 4.51 8.08 -4.87
CA LYS A 290 3.35 7.38 -4.27
C LYS A 290 2.57 8.27 -3.30
N LEU A 291 3.23 9.24 -2.66
CA LEU A 291 2.59 10.20 -1.76
C LEU A 291 2.07 11.45 -2.48
N GLU A 292 2.11 11.52 -3.81
CA GLU A 292 1.69 12.66 -4.62
C GLU A 292 2.49 13.94 -4.29
N HIS A 293 3.80 13.79 -4.07
CA HIS A 293 4.75 14.87 -3.87
C HIS A 293 4.37 15.87 -2.76
N PRO A 294 4.30 15.44 -1.49
CA PRO A 294 4.02 16.36 -0.38
C PRO A 294 5.09 17.46 -0.33
N PRO A 295 4.73 18.73 -0.04
CA PRO A 295 5.67 19.84 -0.05
C PRO A 295 6.89 19.56 0.85
N LYS A 296 8.09 19.80 0.32
CA LYS A 296 9.40 19.62 1.00
C LYS A 296 9.73 18.18 1.42
N MET A 297 8.93 17.17 1.06
CA MET A 297 9.18 15.79 1.48
C MET A 297 10.46 15.21 0.87
N ALA A 298 10.66 15.39 -0.44
CA ALA A 298 11.84 14.88 -1.13
C ALA A 298 13.12 15.50 -0.59
N GLN A 299 13.14 16.84 -0.45
CA GLN A 299 14.27 17.57 0.12
C GLN A 299 14.61 17.06 1.52
N LEU A 300 13.62 16.99 2.43
CA LEU A 300 13.83 16.46 3.78
C LEU A 300 14.42 15.05 3.79
N LEU A 301 13.96 14.17 2.89
CA LEU A 301 14.48 12.81 2.82
C LEU A 301 15.89 12.76 2.22
N PHE A 302 16.24 13.63 1.27
CA PHE A 302 17.59 13.74 0.74
C PHE A 302 18.54 14.25 1.85
N ASP A 303 18.15 15.33 2.55
CA ASP A 303 18.90 15.87 3.69
C ASP A 303 19.17 14.79 4.74
N ILE A 304 18.15 14.03 5.16
CA ILE A 304 18.31 12.95 6.15
C ILE A 304 19.26 11.84 5.67
N PHE A 305 19.15 11.40 4.42
CA PHE A 305 19.99 10.31 3.91
C PHE A 305 21.44 10.76 3.68
N TYR A 306 21.65 12.04 3.35
CA TYR A 306 22.96 12.65 3.21
C TYR A 306 23.62 12.90 4.58
N ASP A 307 22.93 13.61 5.50
CA ASP A 307 23.45 14.01 6.81
C ASP A 307 23.83 12.80 7.68
N GLU A 308 23.09 11.70 7.55
CA GLU A 308 23.39 10.46 8.27
C GLU A 308 24.43 9.57 7.55
N GLU A 309 25.03 10.06 6.45
CA GLU A 309 26.01 9.37 5.62
C GLU A 309 25.51 8.01 5.11
N CYS A 310 24.23 7.92 4.77
CA CYS A 310 23.64 6.69 4.24
C CYS A 310 23.74 6.60 2.72
N VAL A 311 23.76 7.74 2.04
CA VAL A 311 23.91 7.88 0.59
C VAL A 311 24.96 8.95 0.33
N SER A 312 25.93 8.64 -0.53
CA SER A 312 26.97 9.58 -0.91
C SER A 312 26.47 10.65 -1.89
N GLU A 313 27.21 11.74 -1.98
CA GLU A 313 27.05 12.78 -3.00
C GLU A 313 27.09 12.19 -4.43
N ASP A 314 28.05 11.30 -4.70
CA ASP A 314 28.18 10.58 -5.98
C ASP A 314 26.88 9.87 -6.38
N ALA A 315 26.22 9.19 -5.44
CA ALA A 315 24.98 8.48 -5.72
C ALA A 315 23.81 9.42 -6.03
N PHE A 316 23.74 10.58 -5.36
CA PHE A 316 22.74 11.61 -5.67
C PHE A 316 22.98 12.23 -7.06
N PHE A 317 24.23 12.56 -7.40
CA PHE A 317 24.55 13.08 -8.72
C PHE A 317 24.39 12.04 -9.83
N GLU A 318 24.70 10.77 -9.57
CA GLU A 318 24.46 9.70 -10.55
C GLU A 318 22.97 9.54 -10.83
N TRP A 319 22.12 9.58 -9.80
CA TRP A 319 20.67 9.59 -9.97
C TRP A 319 20.17 10.81 -10.77
N LEU A 320 20.76 11.99 -10.55
CA LEU A 320 20.38 13.24 -11.23
C LEU A 320 20.85 13.27 -12.70
N ARG A 321 22.11 12.92 -12.96
CA ARG A 321 22.78 13.10 -14.25
C ARG A 321 22.56 11.91 -15.19
N HIS A 322 22.40 10.70 -14.64
CA HIS A 322 22.27 9.46 -15.39
C HIS A 322 21.05 8.62 -14.93
N PRO A 323 19.82 9.14 -15.02
CA PRO A 323 18.63 8.42 -14.56
C PRO A 323 18.38 7.15 -15.39
N ASP A 324 18.00 6.07 -14.70
CA ASP A 324 17.57 4.82 -15.32
C ASP A 324 16.26 5.09 -16.09
N GLN A 325 16.30 4.85 -17.40
CA GLN A 325 15.16 5.06 -18.30
C GLN A 325 13.95 4.19 -17.95
N SER A 326 14.14 3.12 -17.19
CA SER A 326 13.06 2.27 -16.66
C SER A 326 12.43 2.80 -15.37
N GLU A 327 12.99 3.84 -14.76
CA GLU A 327 12.61 4.40 -13.45
C GLU A 327 12.23 5.89 -13.53
N THR A 328 11.47 6.27 -14.57
CA THR A 328 11.15 7.67 -14.88
C THR A 328 10.01 8.26 -14.06
N GLU A 329 9.21 7.43 -13.39
CA GLU A 329 8.01 7.90 -12.69
C GLU A 329 8.36 8.75 -11.45
N GLY A 330 7.87 10.00 -11.44
CA GLY A 330 8.12 10.94 -10.35
C GLY A 330 9.51 11.59 -10.36
N HIS A 331 10.43 11.15 -11.22
CA HIS A 331 11.81 11.64 -11.29
C HIS A 331 11.88 13.17 -11.45
N SER A 332 11.29 13.71 -12.51
CA SER A 332 11.36 15.15 -12.81
C SER A 332 10.75 16.02 -11.71
N VAL A 333 9.72 15.54 -11.00
CA VAL A 333 9.10 16.31 -9.92
C VAL A 333 9.99 16.29 -8.68
N VAL A 334 10.60 15.14 -8.37
CA VAL A 334 11.56 15.01 -7.28
C VAL A 334 12.78 15.88 -7.55
N GLU A 335 13.36 15.80 -8.75
CA GLU A 335 14.46 16.64 -9.23
C GLU A 335 14.18 18.13 -9.03
N ILE A 336 13.02 18.61 -9.51
CA ILE A 336 12.63 20.02 -9.33
C ILE A 336 12.51 20.38 -7.85
N SER A 337 11.96 19.49 -7.03
CA SER A 337 11.74 19.73 -5.61
C SER A 337 13.02 19.64 -4.75
N THR A 338 14.09 19.05 -5.27
CA THR A 338 15.39 18.91 -4.58
C THR A 338 16.48 19.77 -5.20
N LYS A 339 16.14 20.70 -6.09
CA LYS A 339 17.10 21.61 -6.74
C LYS A 339 17.99 22.36 -5.74
N ASP A 340 17.42 22.84 -4.64
CA ASP A 340 18.17 23.59 -3.61
C ASP A 340 19.24 22.70 -2.94
N PHE A 341 18.93 21.41 -2.72
CA PHE A 341 19.89 20.44 -2.18
C PHE A 341 21.07 20.23 -3.13
N PHE A 342 20.82 20.04 -4.43
CA PHE A 342 21.89 19.88 -5.42
C PHE A 342 22.71 21.15 -5.63
N THR A 343 22.06 22.32 -5.60
CA THR A 343 22.77 23.61 -5.69
C THR A 343 23.73 23.78 -4.50
N TRP A 344 23.31 23.32 -3.32
CA TRP A 344 24.15 23.33 -2.12
C TRP A 344 25.34 22.36 -2.22
N LEU A 345 25.13 21.13 -2.72
CA LEU A 345 26.22 20.17 -2.95
C LEU A 345 27.29 20.72 -3.91
N GLU A 346 26.89 21.25 -5.07
CA GLU A 346 27.81 21.82 -6.06
C GLU A 346 28.62 23.02 -5.51
N GLN A 347 28.01 23.84 -4.64
CA GLN A 347 28.70 24.95 -3.99
C GLN A 347 29.73 24.47 -2.97
N ALA A 348 29.39 23.45 -2.18
CA ALA A 348 30.31 22.86 -1.22
C ALA A 348 31.53 22.23 -1.91
N GLU A 349 31.33 21.55 -3.05
CA GLU A 349 32.41 20.99 -3.88
C GLU A 349 33.37 22.10 -4.38
N THR A 350 32.82 23.18 -4.93
CA THR A 350 33.61 24.31 -5.47
C THR A 350 34.43 25.02 -4.38
N GLU A 351 33.86 25.23 -3.19
CA GLU A 351 34.55 25.88 -2.06
C GLU A 351 35.72 25.05 -1.51
N ILE A 352 35.63 23.71 -1.59
CA ILE A 352 36.72 22.80 -1.17
C ILE A 352 37.86 22.86 -2.18
N GLU A 353 37.57 22.81 -3.48
CA GLU A 353 38.58 22.90 -4.55
C GLU A 353 39.34 24.23 -4.51
N GLU A 354 38.64 25.36 -4.34
CA GLU A 354 39.26 26.68 -4.22
C GLU A 354 40.15 26.80 -2.97
N GLY A 355 39.75 26.18 -1.85
CA GLY A 355 40.53 26.17 -0.61
C GLY A 355 41.79 25.31 -0.69
N GLU A 356 41.75 24.17 -1.38
CA GLU A 356 42.92 23.31 -1.60
C GLU A 356 43.93 23.96 -2.56
N GLU A 357 43.48 24.68 -3.59
CA GLU A 357 44.36 25.47 -4.47
C GLU A 357 45.04 26.64 -3.74
N GLU A 358 44.36 27.27 -2.78
CA GLU A 358 44.94 28.32 -1.92
C GLU A 358 45.94 27.77 -0.87
N GLU A 359 45.78 26.53 -0.39
CA GLU A 359 46.75 25.90 0.53
C GLU A 359 47.99 25.32 -0.18
N GLU A 360 47.88 24.96 -1.46
CA GLU A 360 49.00 24.48 -2.28
C GLU A 360 49.82 25.61 -2.93
N SER A 361 49.37 26.87 -2.86
CA SER A 361 50.04 28.06 -3.42
C SER A 361 50.77 28.92 -2.38
#